data_AF-A0A2U3QWT8-F1
#
_entry.id   AF-A0A2U3QWT8-F1
#
_cell.length_a   1.000
_cell.length_b   1.000
_cell.length_c   1.000
_cell.angle_alpha   90.00
_cell.angle_beta   90.00
_cell.angle_gamma   90.00
#
_symmetry.space_group_name_H-M   'P 1'
#
loop_
_entity.id
_entity.type
_entity.pdbx_description
1 polymer ?
#
loop_
_entity_poly.entity_id
_entity_poly.type
_entity_poly.pdbx_seq_one_letter_code
_entity_poly.pdbx_strand_id
1 'polypeptide(L)'
;MNIRILRFIIGFIALVNVNNIYAVEYELEADNLLKLEISDSGPTRINLKDEKINDIFMYPQNAAEVVVHESGFLFIVPREEGNKVYLTVIGEYKTIQDLMLTFTPKTPNHVMLVNAATKIEEKDNSKQNNANLFSNDLNTKELTAKPSKK
;
A
#
# COMPACT_ATOMS: atom_id res chain seq x y z
N MET A 1 -10.50 46.01 16.83
CA MET A 1 -9.90 45.19 15.76
C MET A 1 -10.86 44.03 15.49
N ASN A 2 -11.39 43.95 14.25
CA ASN A 2 -12.74 43.46 13.96
C ASN A 2 -12.83 41.93 13.78
N ILE A 3 -13.87 41.33 14.37
CA ILE A 3 -14.27 39.91 14.24
C ILE A 3 -14.49 39.47 12.77
N ARG A 4 -14.58 40.44 11.85
CA ARG A 4 -14.66 40.24 10.40
C ARG A 4 -13.39 39.64 9.80
N ILE A 5 -12.21 39.86 10.38
CA ILE A 5 -10.94 39.30 9.86
C ILE A 5 -10.78 37.83 10.29
N LEU A 6 -11.29 37.47 11.47
CA LEU A 6 -11.19 36.10 12.00
C LEU A 6 -11.98 35.07 11.17
N ARG A 7 -13.10 35.49 10.56
CA ARG A 7 -13.91 34.62 9.66
C ARG A 7 -13.18 34.24 8.37
N PHE A 8 -12.22 35.05 7.91
CA PHE A 8 -11.45 34.73 6.70
C PHE A 8 -10.32 33.72 6.97
N ILE A 9 -9.74 33.71 8.17
CA ILE A 9 -8.71 32.72 8.55
C ILE A 9 -9.34 31.34 8.79
N ILE A 10 -10.52 31.29 9.42
CA ILE A 10 -11.23 30.02 9.67
C ILE A 10 -11.76 29.40 8.37
N GLY A 11 -12.13 30.21 7.37
CA GLY A 11 -12.52 29.72 6.03
C GLY A 11 -11.36 29.16 5.21
N PHE A 12 -10.12 29.58 5.46
CA PHE A 12 -8.92 29.08 4.77
C PHE A 12 -8.51 27.68 5.25
N ILE A 13 -8.89 27.29 6.48
CA ILE A 13 -8.58 25.98 7.06
C ILE A 13 -9.51 24.88 6.51
N ALA A 14 -10.61 25.24 5.83
CA ALA A 14 -11.51 24.25 5.21
C ALA A 14 -11.07 23.77 3.81
N LEU A 15 -9.97 24.32 3.26
CA LEU A 15 -9.40 23.88 1.98
C LEU A 15 -8.05 23.15 2.15
N VAL A 16 -7.80 22.54 3.31
CA VAL A 16 -6.82 21.46 3.37
C VAL A 16 -7.53 20.21 2.86
N ASN A 17 -7.41 20.00 1.55
CA ASN A 17 -7.81 18.78 0.89
C ASN A 17 -6.98 17.65 1.52
N VAL A 18 -7.57 16.93 2.47
CA VAL A 18 -6.95 15.76 3.09
C VAL A 18 -6.99 14.66 2.03
N ASN A 19 -6.05 14.74 1.08
CA ASN A 19 -5.85 13.68 0.09
C ASN A 19 -5.47 12.44 0.89
N ASN A 20 -6.45 11.58 1.12
CA ASN A 20 -6.23 10.27 1.70
C ASN A 20 -5.17 9.55 0.85
N ILE A 21 -3.96 9.40 1.39
CA ILE A 21 -2.83 8.73 0.72
C ILE A 21 -3.05 7.22 0.86
N TYR A 22 -4.07 6.70 0.18
CA TYR A 22 -4.22 5.26 0.00
C TYR A 22 -3.39 4.81 -1.20
N ALA A 23 -2.99 3.54 -1.18
CA ALA A 23 -2.40 2.93 -2.35
C ALA A 23 -3.42 2.93 -3.51
N VAL A 24 -2.97 3.31 -4.70
CA VAL A 24 -3.72 3.04 -5.92
C VAL A 24 -3.39 1.61 -6.32
N GLU A 25 -4.42 0.76 -6.31
CA GLU A 25 -4.28 -0.65 -6.67
C GLU A 25 -4.44 -0.87 -8.16
N TYR A 26 -3.53 -1.65 -8.74
CA TYR A 26 -3.61 -2.10 -10.12
C TYR A 26 -3.51 -3.61 -10.15
N GLU A 27 -4.39 -4.25 -10.91
CA GLU A 27 -4.34 -5.69 -11.09
C GLU A 27 -3.16 -6.06 -11.99
N LEU A 28 -2.44 -7.12 -11.62
CA LEU A 28 -1.38 -7.67 -12.45
C LEU A 28 -1.96 -8.25 -13.75
N GLU A 29 -1.27 -7.97 -14.86
CA GLU A 29 -1.57 -8.45 -16.20
C GLU A 29 -0.32 -9.16 -16.75
N ALA A 30 -0.16 -10.45 -16.45
CA ALA A 30 1.06 -11.22 -16.73
C ALA A 30 1.55 -11.17 -18.19
N ASP A 31 0.62 -11.00 -19.15
CA ASP A 31 0.93 -10.99 -20.60
C ASP A 31 0.73 -9.62 -21.26
N ASN A 32 0.41 -8.58 -20.49
CA ASN A 32 0.13 -7.26 -21.03
C ASN A 32 0.95 -6.16 -20.36
N LEU A 33 1.27 -5.13 -21.15
CA LEU A 33 1.89 -3.92 -20.67
C LEU A 33 0.90 -3.11 -19.84
N LEU A 34 1.12 -3.06 -18.53
CA LEU A 34 0.31 -2.26 -17.62
C LEU A 34 0.74 -0.79 -17.67
N LYS A 35 -0.19 0.09 -18.01
CA LYS A 35 0.07 1.53 -18.20
C LYS A 35 -0.32 2.29 -16.94
N LEU A 36 0.66 2.92 -16.31
CA LEU A 36 0.48 3.68 -15.08
C LEU A 36 0.86 5.12 -15.31
N GLU A 37 0.08 6.02 -14.73
CA GLU A 37 0.51 7.41 -14.57
C GLU A 37 1.13 7.55 -13.18
N ILE A 38 2.29 8.18 -13.09
CA ILE A 38 2.94 8.51 -11.83
C ILE A 38 3.24 10.01 -11.78
N SER A 39 3.51 10.55 -10.60
CA SER A 39 3.86 11.97 -10.46
C SER A 39 5.11 12.28 -11.28
N ASP A 40 5.13 13.43 -11.95
CA ASP A 40 6.32 14.04 -12.56
C ASP A 40 7.21 14.76 -11.53
N SER A 41 6.77 14.84 -10.27
CA SER A 41 7.48 15.53 -9.19
C SER A 41 7.57 14.67 -7.93
N GLY A 42 8.77 14.18 -7.61
CA GLY A 42 9.04 13.43 -6.37
C GLY A 42 8.88 11.91 -6.49
N PRO A 43 9.14 11.17 -5.40
CA PRO A 43 9.21 9.71 -5.42
C PRO A 43 7.83 9.07 -5.46
N THR A 44 7.64 8.16 -6.41
CA THR A 44 6.54 7.20 -6.41
C THR A 44 7.04 5.87 -5.83
N ARG A 45 6.32 5.34 -4.84
CA ARG A 45 6.56 4.02 -4.28
C ARG A 45 5.69 3.00 -5.03
N ILE A 46 6.27 1.88 -5.46
CA ILE A 46 5.60 0.77 -6.12
C ILE A 46 5.90 -0.52 -5.35
N ASN A 47 4.90 -1.38 -5.14
CA ASN A 47 5.11 -2.72 -4.59
C ASN A 47 4.23 -3.77 -5.28
N LEU A 48 4.67 -5.03 -5.19
CA LEU A 48 3.79 -6.18 -5.38
C LEU A 48 3.06 -6.45 -4.05
N LYS A 49 1.79 -6.82 -4.13
CA LYS A 49 1.04 -7.29 -2.97
C LYS A 49 1.51 -8.71 -2.62
N ASP A 50 1.79 -8.95 -1.35
CA ASP A 50 2.22 -10.24 -0.79
C ASP A 50 3.58 -10.78 -1.30
N GLU A 51 4.33 -9.96 -2.03
CA GLU A 51 5.61 -10.35 -2.63
C GLU A 51 6.59 -9.17 -2.63
N LYS A 52 7.88 -9.45 -2.45
CA LYS A 52 8.94 -8.45 -2.57
C LYS A 52 9.36 -8.30 -4.03
N ILE A 53 9.60 -7.06 -4.46
CA ILE A 53 10.34 -6.81 -5.71
C ILE A 53 11.82 -7.07 -5.42
N ASN A 54 12.41 -8.02 -6.15
CA ASN A 54 13.81 -8.40 -6.00
C ASN A 54 14.70 -7.77 -7.07
N ASP A 55 14.15 -7.60 -8.27
CA ASP A 55 14.91 -7.06 -9.40
C ASP A 55 14.01 -6.27 -10.34
N ILE A 56 14.64 -5.42 -11.14
CA ILE A 56 13.98 -4.61 -12.15
C ILE A 56 14.82 -4.54 -13.43
N PHE A 57 14.12 -4.36 -14.55
CA PHE A 57 14.75 -3.93 -15.79
C PHE A 57 14.11 -2.62 -16.25
N MET A 58 14.90 -1.60 -16.58
CA MET A 58 14.39 -0.27 -16.91
C MET A 58 14.97 0.26 -18.22
N TYR A 59 14.11 0.89 -19.04
CA TYR A 59 14.51 1.62 -20.24
C TYR A 59 13.62 2.86 -20.52
N PRO A 60 14.19 4.03 -20.87
CA PRO A 60 15.62 4.33 -20.85
C PRO A 60 16.11 4.58 -19.42
N GLN A 61 17.37 4.22 -19.13
CA GLN A 61 17.90 4.26 -17.77
C GLN A 61 18.05 5.67 -17.18
N ASN A 62 18.12 6.70 -18.03
CA ASN A 62 18.26 8.09 -17.64
C ASN A 62 16.93 8.83 -17.46
N ALA A 63 15.77 8.19 -17.68
CA ALA A 63 14.47 8.84 -17.50
C ALA A 63 14.09 9.02 -16.01
N ALA A 64 14.65 8.21 -15.11
CA ALA A 64 14.34 8.25 -13.71
C ALA A 64 15.51 7.76 -12.84
N GLU A 65 15.52 8.18 -11.57
CA GLU A 65 16.28 7.52 -10.53
C GLU A 65 15.42 6.41 -9.92
N VAL A 66 16.02 5.24 -9.72
CA VAL A 66 15.30 4.05 -9.26
C VAL A 66 16.09 3.31 -8.19
N VAL A 67 15.39 2.91 -7.13
CA VAL A 67 15.96 2.14 -6.01
C VAL A 67 15.01 1.00 -5.65
N VAL A 68 15.51 -0.23 -5.66
CA VAL A 68 14.84 -1.37 -5.01
C VAL A 68 15.33 -1.43 -3.56
N HIS A 69 14.44 -1.20 -2.61
CA HIS A 69 14.75 -1.24 -1.18
C HIS A 69 14.68 -2.68 -0.64
N GLU A 70 15.45 -2.99 0.41
CA GLU A 70 15.51 -4.33 1.04
C GLU A 70 14.15 -4.89 1.52
N SER A 71 13.19 -4.00 1.74
CA SER A 71 11.81 -4.34 2.09
C SER A 71 10.99 -4.86 0.91
N GLY A 72 11.50 -4.82 -0.32
CA GLY A 72 10.80 -5.17 -1.55
C GLY A 72 9.98 -4.03 -2.18
N PHE A 73 10.16 -2.79 -1.70
CA PHE A 73 9.55 -1.61 -2.29
C PHE A 73 10.46 -1.04 -3.37
N LEU A 74 9.87 -0.69 -4.50
CA LEU A 74 10.51 0.09 -5.55
C LEU A 74 10.21 1.58 -5.33
N PHE A 75 11.25 2.41 -5.35
CA PHE A 75 11.11 3.86 -5.38
C PHE A 75 11.60 4.37 -6.72
N ILE A 76 10.78 5.19 -7.38
CA ILE A 76 11.11 5.81 -8.66
C ILE A 76 10.89 7.32 -8.60
N VAL A 77 11.87 8.09 -9.05
CA VAL A 77 11.83 9.56 -9.13
C VAL A 77 12.11 9.97 -10.58
N PRO A 78 11.15 10.61 -11.28
CA PRO A 78 11.39 11.14 -12.62
C PRO A 78 12.56 12.12 -12.69
N ARG A 79 13.28 12.12 -13.81
CA ARG A 79 14.25 13.16 -14.19
C ARG A 79 13.64 14.08 -15.24
N GLU A 80 14.12 15.32 -15.34
CA GLU A 80 13.53 16.37 -16.19
C GLU A 80 13.47 16.03 -17.68
N GLU A 81 14.37 15.17 -18.18
CA GLU A 81 14.51 14.86 -19.60
C GLU A 81 13.58 13.74 -20.12
N GLY A 82 12.81 13.10 -19.22
CA GLY A 82 11.90 11.99 -19.58
C GLY A 82 10.44 12.35 -19.33
N ASN A 83 9.53 11.89 -20.19
CA ASN A 83 8.08 11.92 -19.92
C ASN A 83 7.49 10.52 -19.67
N LYS A 84 8.29 9.48 -19.90
CA LYS A 84 7.90 8.10 -19.66
C LYS A 84 9.12 7.20 -19.44
N VAL A 85 8.87 6.05 -18.84
CA VAL A 85 9.84 4.96 -18.72
C VAL A 85 9.14 3.61 -18.82
N TYR A 86 9.82 2.63 -19.41
CA TYR A 86 9.41 1.23 -19.42
C TYR A 86 10.18 0.50 -18.33
N LEU A 87 9.46 -0.31 -17.55
CA LEU A 87 9.99 -0.97 -16.37
C LEU A 87 9.40 -2.37 -16.27
N THR A 88 10.23 -3.40 -16.23
CA THR A 88 9.83 -4.74 -15.83
C THR A 88 10.13 -4.89 -14.34
N VAL A 89 9.14 -5.27 -13.54
CA VAL A 89 9.34 -5.64 -12.13
C VAL A 89 9.38 -7.17 -12.00
N ILE A 90 10.35 -7.66 -11.24
CA ILE A 90 10.54 -9.10 -10.99
C ILE A 90 10.45 -9.33 -9.48
N GLY A 91 9.42 -10.07 -9.09
CA GLY A 91 9.17 -10.43 -7.71
C GLY A 91 9.91 -11.68 -7.24
N GLU A 92 9.98 -11.85 -5.93
CA GLU A 92 10.61 -12.98 -5.24
C GLU A 92 10.06 -14.36 -5.64
N TYR A 93 8.75 -14.45 -5.86
CA TYR A 93 8.03 -15.63 -6.31
C TYR A 93 7.86 -15.68 -7.83
N LYS A 94 8.74 -14.98 -8.57
CA LYS A 94 8.79 -14.93 -10.04
C LYS A 94 7.55 -14.28 -10.67
N THR A 95 6.83 -13.43 -9.94
CA THR A 95 5.88 -12.51 -10.57
C THR A 95 6.65 -11.58 -11.49
N ILE A 96 6.24 -11.50 -12.75
CA ILE A 96 6.82 -10.59 -13.74
C ILE A 96 5.71 -9.69 -14.25
N GLN A 97 5.95 -8.39 -14.25
CA GLN A 97 5.02 -7.42 -14.80
C GLN A 97 5.78 -6.35 -15.57
N ASP A 98 5.40 -6.15 -16.83
CA ASP A 98 5.86 -5.03 -17.63
C ASP A 98 4.99 -3.80 -17.38
N LEU A 99 5.64 -2.67 -17.11
CA LEU A 99 5.02 -1.39 -16.80
C LEU A 99 5.44 -0.33 -17.83
N MET A 100 4.50 0.51 -18.21
CA MET A 100 4.77 1.78 -18.86
C MET A 100 4.36 2.90 -17.92
N LEU A 101 5.33 3.60 -17.35
CA LEU A 101 5.10 4.70 -16.42
C LEU A 101 5.15 6.00 -17.22
N THR A 102 4.07 6.77 -17.19
CA THR A 102 3.99 8.12 -17.77
C THR A 102 4.02 9.14 -16.65
N PHE A 103 4.88 10.16 -16.77
CA PHE A 103 5.04 11.18 -15.75
C PHE A 103 4.03 12.30 -15.98
N THR A 104 3.22 12.60 -14.97
CA THR A 104 2.13 13.59 -15.06
C THR A 104 2.12 14.55 -13.86
N PRO A 105 1.65 15.81 -14.03
CA PRO A 105 1.60 16.81 -12.96
C PRO A 105 0.53 16.46 -11.93
N LYS A 106 0.91 15.62 -10.97
CA LYS A 106 0.05 15.17 -9.87
C LYS A 106 0.85 14.89 -8.61
N THR A 107 0.17 14.84 -7.46
CA THR A 107 0.80 14.43 -6.21
C THR A 107 1.26 12.96 -6.29
N PRO A 108 2.48 12.63 -5.81
CA PRO A 108 2.92 11.24 -5.70
C PRO A 108 1.94 10.42 -4.85
N ASN A 109 1.59 9.24 -5.36
CA ASN A 109 0.76 8.27 -4.66
C ASN A 109 1.45 6.92 -4.65
N HIS A 110 1.20 6.13 -3.62
CA HIS A 110 1.66 4.76 -3.56
C HIS A 110 0.94 3.92 -4.63
N VAL A 111 1.66 3.07 -5.35
CA VAL A 111 1.11 2.11 -6.31
C VAL A 111 1.29 0.71 -5.76
N MET A 112 0.21 -0.04 -5.68
CA MET A 112 0.24 -1.45 -5.27
C MET A 112 -0.26 -2.34 -6.41
N LEU A 113 0.58 -3.25 -6.85
CA LEU A 113 0.25 -4.23 -7.88
C LEU A 113 -0.33 -5.47 -7.19
N VAL A 114 -1.59 -5.78 -7.47
CA VAL A 114 -2.35 -6.83 -6.79
C VAL A 114 -2.61 -7.99 -7.73
N ASN A 115 -2.42 -9.21 -7.24
CA ASN A 115 -2.81 -10.39 -8.00
C ASN A 115 -4.33 -10.58 -7.93
N ALA A 116 -4.96 -10.90 -9.07
CA ALA A 116 -6.38 -11.18 -9.19
C ALA A 116 -6.82 -12.33 -8.25
N ALA A 117 -5.97 -13.35 -8.10
CA ALA A 117 -6.26 -14.52 -7.27
C ALA A 117 -6.43 -14.15 -5.78
N THR A 118 -5.65 -13.19 -5.27
CA THR A 118 -5.67 -12.83 -3.84
C THR A 118 -6.86 -11.96 -3.45
N LYS A 119 -7.51 -11.27 -4.40
CA LYS A 119 -8.76 -10.52 -4.13
C LYS A 119 -9.91 -11.42 -3.66
N ILE A 120 -9.88 -12.71 -4.04
CA ILE A 120 -10.93 -13.67 -3.70
C ILE A 120 -10.78 -14.11 -2.23
N GLU A 121 -9.55 -14.27 -1.74
CA GLU A 121 -9.27 -14.77 -0.38
C GLU A 121 -9.55 -13.73 0.72
N GLU A 122 -9.26 -12.44 0.48
CA GLU A 122 -9.54 -11.38 1.46
C GLU A 122 -11.04 -11.10 1.64
N LYS A 123 -11.84 -11.31 0.59
CA LYS A 123 -13.29 -11.10 0.64
C LYS A 123 -14.02 -12.22 1.38
N ASP A 124 -13.42 -13.41 1.47
CA ASP A 124 -14.01 -14.57 2.17
C ASP A 124 -13.62 -14.59 3.66
N ASN A 125 -12.43 -14.10 4.02
CA ASN A 125 -11.99 -13.98 5.41
C ASN A 125 -12.71 -12.89 6.22
N SER A 126 -13.51 -12.03 5.61
CA SER A 126 -14.31 -11.04 6.34
C SER A 126 -15.56 -11.63 7.03
N LYS A 127 -15.84 -12.93 6.84
CA LYS A 127 -17.05 -13.60 7.38
C LYS A 127 -16.79 -14.59 8.53
N GLN A 128 -15.54 -14.90 8.86
CA GLN A 128 -15.14 -15.49 10.14
C GLN A 128 -14.21 -14.45 10.75
N ASN A 129 -14.58 -13.71 11.80
CA ASN A 129 -14.23 -14.06 13.17
C ASN A 129 -14.97 -13.12 14.14
N ASN A 130 -16.20 -13.44 14.54
CA ASN A 130 -16.84 -12.85 15.72
C ASN A 130 -17.90 -13.77 16.33
N ALA A 131 -17.51 -15.01 16.61
CA ALA A 131 -18.18 -15.81 17.63
C ALA A 131 -17.12 -16.69 18.29
N ASN A 132 -17.11 -16.74 19.62
CA ASN A 132 -16.25 -17.56 20.49
C ASN A 132 -14.94 -16.92 20.99
N LEU A 133 -15.02 -15.72 21.60
CA LEU A 133 -13.95 -15.23 22.48
C LEU A 133 -14.35 -15.15 23.97
N PHE A 134 -15.51 -15.67 24.37
CA PHE A 134 -15.88 -15.78 25.78
C PHE A 134 -16.74 -17.03 26.05
N SER A 135 -16.09 -18.16 26.29
CA SER A 135 -16.64 -19.27 27.07
C SER A 135 -15.68 -19.57 28.21
N ASN A 136 -15.77 -18.76 29.26
CA ASN A 136 -15.16 -19.07 30.56
C ASN A 136 -16.09 -20.03 31.31
N ASP A 137 -16.00 -21.33 30.99
CA ASP A 137 -16.56 -22.37 31.86
C ASP A 137 -15.57 -22.62 33.01
N LEU A 138 -15.72 -21.83 34.07
CA LEU A 138 -15.12 -22.07 35.38
C LEU A 138 -15.67 -23.39 35.95
N ASN A 139 -14.92 -24.47 35.71
CA ASN A 139 -15.13 -25.77 36.33
C ASN A 139 -14.74 -25.68 37.82
N THR A 140 -15.71 -25.34 38.68
CA THR A 140 -15.57 -25.39 40.13
C THR A 140 -15.61 -26.86 40.58
N LYS A 141 -14.48 -27.57 40.49
CA LYS A 141 -14.28 -28.83 41.21
C LYS A 141 -13.88 -28.54 42.66
N GLU A 142 -14.72 -29.02 43.56
CA GLU A 142 -14.55 -29.08 45.01
C GLU A 142 -13.13 -29.50 45.42
N LEU A 143 -12.48 -28.65 46.22
CA LEU A 143 -11.35 -29.04 47.07
C LEU A 143 -11.84 -29.02 48.52
N THR A 144 -12.24 -30.18 49.01
CA THR A 144 -12.57 -30.40 50.42
C THR A 144 -11.29 -30.39 51.25
N ALA A 145 -11.02 -29.29 51.96
CA ALA A 145 -9.99 -29.23 52.98
C ALA A 145 -10.57 -29.61 54.35
N LYS A 146 -10.08 -30.74 54.91
CA LYS A 146 -10.38 -31.22 56.26
C LYS A 146 -9.65 -30.35 57.30
N PRO A 147 -10.28 -29.85 58.38
CA PRO A 147 -9.55 -29.23 59.47
C PRO A 147 -9.05 -30.30 60.45
N SER A 148 -7.74 -30.33 60.68
CA SER A 148 -7.09 -31.07 61.77
C SER A 148 -7.29 -30.30 63.08
N LYS A 149 -8.02 -30.87 64.05
CA LYS A 149 -8.09 -30.36 65.42
C LYS A 149 -6.81 -30.72 66.17
N LYS A 150 -6.27 -29.77 66.94
CA LYS A 150 -5.42 -30.02 68.10
C LYS A 150 -6.31 -30.20 69.32
#